data_AF-A0A2Z6SGJ0-F1
#
_entry.id   AF-A0A2Z6SGJ0-F1
#
_cell.length_a   1.000
_cell.length_b   1.000
_cell.length_c   1.000
_cell.angle_alpha   90.00
_cell.angle_beta   90.00
_cell.angle_gamma   90.00
#
_symmetry.space_group_name_H-M   'P 1'
#
loop_
_entity.id
_entity.type
_entity.pdbx_description
1 polymer ?
#
loop_
_entity_poly.entity_id
_entity_poly.type
_entity_poly.pdbx_seq_one_letter_code
_entity_poly.pdbx_strand_id
1 'polypeptide(L)'
;MNTWGKQEYSKYPYFFLTGSAGTGKSFMINQLITSLTDQNKKYLLMAPTGVAANNINGQTIHAALHIRNTQNYFETLSYYNIQQRQELSKIEVIIIDEISMVSANLLTFISSLFAKINNIPAPFGGIPTLLIGDLAQLPPVNGQQVFYAPEWQEFYPLFLTVSHRQENDRLFYNILEEVRFGSISLQTKRLIEEKVLFYQQNNVASINTTYINGFRHEADSINNLICGFLPVLKDISSETLISIADDYINHTQCIPKEYDKQFRHYTNLPSELIIKEGARVMFLTNKLFNEELCNGSIGVITKLIDENHIEVVFPIKSGINQVIVEKTTAYFNFNGAPAHRTQFPLQNAFALTVHKTQGLTLPHATVSLDAQMFAVGQAYVAMSQATSWNNLEIRSFDQDAIKVDNAMLIELDRLKQKFNSMYSSLNNNDILDLKNFNNCYEKNDDINTNSSESLQIVKFSEQKNSDDYYEESNNMINVESSESKYEANK
;
A
#
# COMPACT_ATOMS: atom_id res chain seq x y z
N MET A 1 16.58 13.21 28.60
CA MET A 1 17.61 12.39 27.91
C MET A 1 17.11 10.96 27.85
N ASN A 2 16.27 10.64 26.86
CA ASN A 2 15.84 9.26 26.61
C ASN A 2 16.93 8.58 25.80
N THR A 3 17.93 8.07 26.52
CA THR A 3 18.91 7.19 25.91
C THR A 3 18.19 5.88 25.61
N TRP A 4 18.02 5.61 24.32
CA TRP A 4 17.96 4.24 23.81
C TRP A 4 19.06 3.50 24.57
N GLY A 5 18.69 2.52 25.39
CA GLY A 5 19.52 2.00 26.48
C GLY A 5 20.95 1.61 26.08
N LYS A 6 21.78 1.31 27.10
CA LYS A 6 23.18 0.88 26.90
C LYS A 6 23.31 -0.11 25.75
N GLN A 7 24.21 0.18 24.81
CA GLN A 7 24.62 -0.72 23.73
C GLN A 7 25.26 -1.98 24.32
N GLU A 8 24.43 -2.96 24.68
CA GLU A 8 24.86 -4.34 24.78
C GLU A 8 24.89 -4.89 23.35
N TYR A 9 26.06 -5.35 22.91
CA TYR A 9 26.34 -5.91 21.58
C TYR A 9 25.49 -7.16 21.20
N SER A 10 24.46 -7.49 21.99
CA SER A 10 23.56 -8.63 21.80
C SER A 10 22.09 -8.29 21.50
N LYS A 11 21.69 -6.99 21.50
CA LYS A 11 20.29 -6.59 21.25
C LYS A 11 20.21 -5.31 20.42
N TYR A 12 20.40 -5.43 19.12
CA TYR A 12 20.02 -4.36 18.20
C TYR A 12 18.48 -4.35 18.06
N PRO A 13 17.80 -3.19 18.17
CA PRO A 13 16.35 -3.14 18.09
C PRO A 13 15.86 -3.36 16.66
N TYR A 14 15.33 -4.56 16.39
CA TYR A 14 14.63 -4.90 15.17
C TYR A 14 13.13 -4.97 15.47
N PHE A 15 12.35 -4.06 14.89
CA PHE A 15 10.90 -3.99 15.11
C PHE A 15 10.13 -4.18 13.80
N PHE A 16 9.02 -4.92 13.87
CA PHE A 16 8.06 -5.04 12.79
C PHE A 16 6.73 -4.43 13.24
N LEU A 17 6.40 -3.26 12.70
CA LEU A 17 5.15 -2.57 12.95
C LEU A 17 4.10 -2.99 11.92
N THR A 18 3.05 -3.66 12.38
CA THR A 18 1.95 -4.14 11.55
C THR A 18 0.60 -3.62 12.04
N GLY A 19 -0.36 -3.58 11.13
CA GLY A 19 -1.72 -3.11 11.37
C GLY A 19 -2.46 -3.06 10.05
N SER A 20 -3.78 -3.14 10.07
CA SER A 20 -4.58 -3.06 8.85
C SER A 20 -4.42 -1.73 8.11
N ALA A 21 -4.93 -1.69 6.88
CA ALA A 21 -5.04 -0.45 6.13
C ALA A 21 -5.74 0.63 6.99
N GLY A 22 -5.10 1.80 7.12
CA GLY A 22 -5.69 2.92 7.85
C GLY A 22 -5.33 3.05 9.34
N THR A 23 -4.56 2.14 9.93
CA THR A 23 -4.19 2.17 11.37
C THR A 23 -3.12 3.19 11.76
N GLY A 24 -2.86 4.23 10.95
CA GLY A 24 -1.89 5.27 11.31
C GLY A 24 -0.41 4.88 11.17
N LYS A 25 -0.07 3.81 10.45
CA LYS A 25 1.33 3.39 10.19
C LYS A 25 2.21 4.54 9.68
N SER A 26 1.75 5.28 8.66
CA SER A 26 2.50 6.41 8.11
C SER A 26 2.62 7.59 9.09
N PHE A 27 1.63 7.78 9.98
CA PHE A 27 1.71 8.80 11.04
C PHE A 27 2.81 8.44 12.05
N MET A 28 2.88 7.17 12.47
CA MET A 28 3.95 6.66 13.33
C MET A 28 5.34 6.85 12.71
N ILE A 29 5.47 6.60 11.40
CA ILE A 29 6.71 6.86 10.66
C ILE A 29 7.09 8.34 10.78
N ASN A 30 6.16 9.25 10.48
CA ASN A 30 6.43 10.69 10.54
C ASN A 30 6.89 11.15 11.94
N GLN A 31 6.25 10.67 13.02
CA GLN A 31 6.65 10.99 14.38
C GLN A 31 8.06 10.48 14.71
N LEU A 32 8.39 9.25 14.29
CA LEU A 32 9.72 8.69 14.45
C LEU A 32 10.77 9.52 13.68
N ILE A 33 10.47 9.89 12.44
CA ILE A 33 11.35 10.72 11.61
C ILE A 33 11.63 12.08 12.25
N THR A 34 10.60 12.75 12.77
CA THR A 34 10.76 14.02 13.49
C THR A 34 11.71 13.83 14.67
N SER A 35 11.49 12.81 15.50
CA SER A 35 12.33 12.53 16.66
C SER A 35 13.79 12.21 16.30
N LEU A 36 14.02 11.44 15.23
CA LEU A 36 15.37 11.14 14.73
C LEU A 36 16.07 12.39 14.19
N THR A 37 15.32 13.26 13.52
CA THR A 37 15.82 14.54 12.99
C THR A 37 16.21 15.48 14.13
N ASP A 38 15.39 15.60 15.17
CA ASP A 38 15.69 16.40 16.37
C ASP A 38 16.95 15.90 17.11
N GLN A 39 17.22 14.59 17.03
CA GLN A 39 18.41 13.95 17.58
C GLN A 39 19.63 14.02 16.64
N ASN A 40 19.50 14.64 15.46
CA ASN A 40 20.52 14.65 14.40
C ASN A 40 21.00 13.26 13.97
N LYS A 41 20.15 12.23 14.12
CA LYS A 41 20.47 10.87 13.69
C LYS A 41 20.27 10.71 12.20
N LYS A 42 21.23 10.08 11.53
CA LYS A 42 21.09 9.74 10.11
C LYS A 42 20.26 8.48 9.95
N TYR A 43 19.16 8.58 9.23
CA TYR A 43 18.27 7.45 8.95
C TYR A 43 18.13 7.23 7.44
N LEU A 44 17.76 6.00 7.08
CA LEU A 44 17.43 5.62 5.71
C LEU A 44 15.98 5.14 5.66
N LEU A 45 15.12 5.95 5.03
CA LEU A 45 13.69 5.69 4.88
C LEU A 45 13.39 5.19 3.47
N MET A 46 12.87 3.97 3.36
CA MET A 46 12.68 3.28 2.10
C MET A 46 11.29 2.65 1.95
N ALA A 47 10.88 2.42 0.70
CA ALA A 47 9.71 1.62 0.36
C ALA A 47 9.92 0.88 -0.98
N PRO A 48 9.16 -0.20 -1.28
CA PRO A 48 9.31 -0.96 -2.53
C PRO A 48 8.81 -0.22 -3.77
N THR A 49 7.81 0.68 -3.63
CA THR A 49 7.17 1.40 -4.75
C THR A 49 7.35 2.91 -4.66
N GLY A 50 7.22 3.60 -5.81
CA GLY A 50 7.34 5.06 -5.89
C GLY A 50 6.29 5.79 -5.04
N VAL A 51 5.02 5.37 -5.16
CA VAL A 51 3.91 5.87 -4.33
C VAL A 51 4.22 5.74 -2.84
N ALA A 52 4.56 4.53 -2.38
CA ALA A 52 4.81 4.28 -0.97
C ALA A 52 5.99 5.11 -0.46
N ALA A 53 7.06 5.23 -1.25
CA ALA A 53 8.19 6.08 -0.90
C ALA A 53 7.79 7.56 -0.80
N ASN A 54 6.98 8.08 -1.74
CA ASN A 54 6.52 9.47 -1.72
C ASN A 54 5.58 9.75 -0.53
N ASN A 55 4.73 8.79 -0.17
CA ASN A 55 3.80 8.92 0.96
C ASN A 55 4.55 9.22 2.26
N ILE A 56 5.68 8.56 2.49
CA ILE A 56 6.54 8.72 3.66
C ILE A 56 7.69 9.72 3.46
N ASN A 57 7.76 10.42 2.31
CA ASN A 57 8.89 11.29 1.93
C ASN A 57 10.26 10.56 1.96
N GLY A 58 10.27 9.27 1.64
CA GLY A 58 11.45 8.41 1.56
C GLY A 58 11.93 8.18 0.12
N GLN A 59 12.67 7.10 -0.12
CA GLN A 59 13.10 6.71 -1.46
C GLN A 59 12.70 5.26 -1.76
N THR A 60 12.60 4.90 -3.04
CA THR A 60 12.43 3.48 -3.36
C THR A 60 13.69 2.70 -2.94
N ILE A 61 13.56 1.48 -2.41
CA ILE A 61 14.69 0.62 -1.98
C ILE A 61 15.77 0.55 -3.07
N HIS A 62 15.35 0.35 -4.32
CA HIS A 62 16.25 0.23 -5.47
C HIS A 62 17.04 1.51 -5.73
N ALA A 63 16.40 2.68 -5.62
CA ALA A 63 17.08 3.97 -5.81
C ALA A 63 18.03 4.27 -4.64
N ALA A 64 17.56 4.09 -3.40
CA ALA A 64 18.30 4.38 -2.17
C ALA A 64 19.59 3.56 -2.05
N LEU A 65 19.53 2.28 -2.46
CA LEU A 65 20.64 1.34 -2.35
C LEU A 65 21.35 1.09 -3.68
N HIS A 66 21.02 1.85 -4.73
CA HIS A 66 21.56 1.71 -6.09
C HIS A 66 21.54 0.26 -6.61
N ILE A 67 20.44 -0.45 -6.35
CA ILE A 67 20.27 -1.85 -6.71
C ILE A 67 19.98 -1.95 -8.21
N ARG A 68 20.75 -2.80 -8.89
CA ARG A 68 20.44 -3.29 -10.23
C ARG A 68 19.88 -4.69 -10.10
N ASN A 69 18.69 -4.88 -10.65
CA ASN A 69 18.05 -6.19 -10.65
C ASN A 69 18.62 -7.01 -11.81
N THR A 70 19.29 -8.10 -11.51
CA THR A 70 19.62 -9.13 -12.51
C THR A 70 18.66 -10.28 -12.33
N GLN A 71 18.37 -11.05 -13.38
CA GLN A 71 17.26 -12.03 -13.41
C GLN A 71 17.22 -12.99 -12.20
N ASN A 72 18.36 -13.26 -11.55
CA ASN A 72 18.45 -14.22 -10.44
C ASN A 72 19.08 -13.68 -9.14
N TYR A 73 19.60 -12.45 -9.12
CA TYR A 73 20.24 -11.90 -7.92
C TYR A 73 20.31 -10.37 -7.91
N PHE A 74 20.47 -9.79 -6.72
CA PHE A 74 20.62 -8.35 -6.54
C PHE A 74 22.10 -7.95 -6.56
N GLU A 75 22.42 -6.94 -7.35
CA GLU A 75 23.74 -6.28 -7.31
C GLU A 75 23.55 -4.81 -6.91
N THR A 76 24.52 -4.25 -6.17
CA THR A 76 24.57 -2.82 -5.90
C THR A 76 25.91 -2.24 -6.31
N LEU A 77 25.86 -1.06 -6.92
CA LEU A 77 27.05 -0.27 -7.22
C LEU A 77 27.76 0.23 -5.95
N SER A 78 27.06 0.25 -4.82
CA SER A 78 27.60 0.76 -3.55
C SER A 78 28.74 -0.08 -2.99
N TYR A 79 28.97 -1.31 -3.48
CA TYR A 79 30.18 -2.06 -3.16
C TYR A 79 31.44 -1.50 -3.82
N TYR A 80 31.29 -0.89 -5.00
CA TYR A 80 32.41 -0.42 -5.83
C TYR A 80 32.57 1.10 -5.78
N ASN A 81 31.49 1.83 -5.50
CA ASN A 81 31.50 3.28 -5.37
C ASN A 81 31.80 3.68 -3.92
N ILE A 82 33.02 4.18 -3.68
CA ILE A 82 33.51 4.60 -2.36
C ILE A 82 32.62 5.68 -1.74
N GLN A 83 32.17 6.67 -2.53
CA GLN A 83 31.34 7.77 -2.02
C GLN A 83 29.98 7.25 -1.54
N GLN A 84 29.32 6.40 -2.34
CA GLN A 84 28.06 5.78 -1.93
C GLN A 84 28.21 4.91 -0.68
N ARG A 85 29.30 4.12 -0.62
CA ARG A 85 29.62 3.32 0.56
C ARG A 85 29.79 4.19 1.81
N GLN A 86 30.47 5.32 1.68
CA GLN A 86 30.68 6.26 2.79
C GLN A 86 29.36 6.88 3.26
N GLU A 87 28.44 7.22 2.35
CA GLU A 87 27.11 7.72 2.74
C GLU A 87 26.29 6.65 3.46
N LEU A 88 26.25 5.42 2.94
CA LEU A 88 25.52 4.32 3.58
C LEU A 88 26.12 3.93 4.94
N SER A 89 27.44 4.05 5.12
CA SER A 89 28.09 3.77 6.43
C SER A 89 27.73 4.77 7.54
N LYS A 90 27.18 5.94 7.19
CA LYS A 90 26.74 6.94 8.17
C LYS A 90 25.33 6.66 8.70
N ILE A 91 24.60 5.71 8.11
CA ILE A 91 23.21 5.42 8.49
C ILE A 91 23.18 4.73 9.85
N GLU A 92 22.37 5.28 10.76
CA GLU A 92 22.19 4.81 12.14
C GLU A 92 20.83 4.13 12.36
N VAL A 93 19.85 4.33 11.47
CA VAL A 93 18.52 3.71 11.54
C VAL A 93 18.02 3.38 10.13
N ILE A 94 17.49 2.17 9.92
CA ILE A 94 16.85 1.75 8.68
C ILE A 94 15.34 1.64 8.90
N ILE A 95 14.55 2.20 7.99
CA ILE A 95 13.09 2.15 8.04
C ILE A 95 12.59 1.71 6.66
N ILE A 96 11.78 0.65 6.61
CA ILE A 96 11.22 0.11 5.36
C ILE A 96 9.71 0.00 5.48
N ASP A 97 8.96 0.80 4.72
CA ASP A 97 7.50 0.72 4.62
C ASP A 97 7.05 -0.24 3.52
N GLU A 98 5.77 -0.64 3.56
CA GLU A 98 5.13 -1.63 2.67
C GLU A 98 5.93 -2.94 2.53
N ILE A 99 6.41 -3.46 3.67
CA ILE A 99 7.30 -4.63 3.72
C ILE A 99 6.69 -5.90 3.10
N SER A 100 5.36 -5.98 2.98
CA SER A 100 4.67 -7.11 2.35
C SER A 100 5.05 -7.33 0.88
N MET A 101 5.44 -6.27 0.16
CA MET A 101 5.89 -6.37 -1.23
C MET A 101 7.39 -6.66 -1.36
N VAL A 102 8.14 -6.70 -0.26
CA VAL A 102 9.57 -7.02 -0.25
C VAL A 102 9.74 -8.53 -0.21
N SER A 103 10.58 -9.08 -1.08
CA SER A 103 10.86 -10.52 -1.07
C SER A 103 11.89 -10.89 0.01
N ALA A 104 11.85 -12.14 0.47
CA ALA A 104 12.83 -12.66 1.42
C ALA A 104 14.28 -12.40 0.95
N ASN A 105 14.56 -12.70 -0.32
CA ASN A 105 15.87 -12.48 -0.93
C ASN A 105 16.30 -11.00 -0.91
N LEU A 106 15.36 -10.07 -1.12
CA LEU A 106 15.66 -8.64 -1.09
C LEU A 106 15.97 -8.20 0.34
N LEU A 107 15.23 -8.67 1.34
CA LEU A 107 15.51 -8.35 2.74
C LEU A 107 16.89 -8.88 3.18
N THR A 108 17.20 -10.13 2.86
CA THR A 108 18.51 -10.75 3.14
C THR A 108 19.64 -10.02 2.40
N PHE A 109 19.40 -9.55 1.18
CA PHE A 109 20.37 -8.72 0.46
C PHE A 109 20.64 -7.39 1.17
N ILE A 110 19.60 -6.69 1.63
CA ILE A 110 19.73 -5.43 2.38
C ILE A 110 20.52 -5.67 3.67
N SER A 111 20.17 -6.72 4.42
CA SER A 111 20.89 -7.11 5.64
C SER A 111 22.37 -7.36 5.39
N SER A 112 22.68 -8.18 4.38
CA SER A 112 24.06 -8.52 3.99
C SER A 112 24.86 -7.31 3.51
N LEU A 113 24.20 -6.38 2.81
CA LEU A 113 24.80 -5.13 2.35
C LEU A 113 25.32 -4.30 3.53
N PHE A 114 24.47 -4.02 4.52
CA PHE A 114 24.87 -3.23 5.68
C PHE A 114 25.86 -3.97 6.59
N ALA A 115 25.74 -5.29 6.73
CA ALA A 115 26.74 -6.09 7.44
C ALA A 115 28.15 -5.94 6.84
N LYS A 116 28.24 -5.95 5.50
CA LYS A 116 29.51 -5.78 4.78
C LYS A 116 30.00 -4.33 4.75
N ILE A 117 29.11 -3.34 4.66
CA ILE A 117 29.50 -1.92 4.71
C ILE A 117 30.12 -1.59 6.07
N ASN A 118 29.51 -2.06 7.17
CA ASN A 118 29.92 -1.76 8.54
C ASN A 118 30.97 -2.74 9.11
N ASN A 119 31.29 -3.82 8.40
CA ASN A 119 32.14 -4.92 8.87
C ASN A 119 31.65 -5.53 10.20
N ILE A 120 30.33 -5.63 10.37
CA ILE A 120 29.69 -6.22 11.55
C ILE A 120 28.86 -7.42 11.08
N PRO A 121 29.19 -8.67 11.47
CA PRO A 121 28.49 -9.88 11.04
C PRO A 121 27.17 -10.09 11.82
N ALA A 122 26.37 -9.04 11.93
CA ALA A 122 25.03 -9.05 12.51
C ALA A 122 24.00 -8.61 11.45
N PRO A 123 22.72 -8.97 11.59
CA PRO A 123 21.67 -8.51 10.68
C PRO A 123 21.72 -6.99 10.49
N PHE A 124 21.66 -6.54 9.23
CA PHE A 124 21.77 -5.11 8.87
C PHE A 124 23.04 -4.42 9.42
N GLY A 125 24.12 -5.16 9.70
CA GLY A 125 25.33 -4.62 10.32
C GLY A 125 25.12 -4.04 11.71
N GLY A 126 24.12 -4.54 12.46
CA GLY A 126 23.77 -4.03 13.78
C GLY A 126 23.05 -2.67 13.75
N ILE A 127 22.55 -2.25 12.59
CA ILE A 127 21.75 -1.01 12.51
C ILE A 127 20.32 -1.29 12.99
N PRO A 128 19.79 -0.53 13.97
CA PRO A 128 18.37 -0.49 14.31
C PRO A 128 17.49 -0.46 13.07
N THR A 129 16.59 -1.44 12.94
CA THR A 129 15.75 -1.56 11.73
C THR A 129 14.28 -1.67 12.11
N LEU A 130 13.46 -0.81 11.51
CA LEU A 130 12.01 -0.82 11.62
C LEU A 130 11.43 -1.23 10.27
N LEU A 131 10.72 -2.35 10.25
CA LEU A 131 9.90 -2.78 9.12
C LEU A 131 8.45 -2.39 9.39
N ILE A 132 7.76 -1.84 8.40
CA ILE A 132 6.37 -1.44 8.49
C ILE A 132 5.60 -2.05 7.32
N GLY A 133 4.40 -2.56 7.58
CA GLY A 133 3.50 -3.00 6.52
C GLY A 133 2.43 -3.95 7.02
N ASP A 134 1.66 -4.51 6.10
CA ASP A 134 0.62 -5.49 6.41
C ASP A 134 0.79 -6.72 5.52
N LEU A 135 1.13 -7.86 6.13
CA LEU A 135 1.41 -9.11 5.40
C LEU A 135 0.19 -9.65 4.65
N ALA A 136 -1.02 -9.24 5.04
CA ALA A 136 -2.27 -9.62 4.36
C ALA A 136 -2.52 -8.84 3.04
N GLN A 137 -1.74 -7.80 2.77
CA GLN A 137 -1.76 -7.10 1.48
C GLN A 137 -1.03 -7.91 0.40
N LEU A 138 -0.75 -7.29 -0.75
CA LEU A 138 -0.09 -7.97 -1.86
C LEU A 138 1.31 -8.47 -1.45
N PRO A 139 1.62 -9.75 -1.71
CA PRO A 139 2.97 -10.30 -1.54
C PRO A 139 3.93 -9.73 -2.60
N PRO A 140 5.25 -10.00 -2.50
CA PRO A 140 6.18 -9.66 -3.58
C PRO A 140 5.74 -10.28 -4.91
N VAL A 141 5.84 -9.52 -6.00
CA VAL A 141 5.51 -10.00 -7.36
C VAL A 141 6.41 -11.16 -7.77
N ASN A 142 7.68 -11.14 -7.33
CA ASN A 142 8.66 -12.19 -7.60
C ASN A 142 9.38 -12.59 -6.30
N GLY A 143 9.54 -13.89 -6.09
CA GLY A 143 10.22 -14.45 -4.92
C GLY A 143 9.28 -14.81 -3.77
N GLN A 144 9.86 -15.33 -2.69
CA GLN A 144 9.12 -15.69 -1.48
C GLN A 144 8.80 -14.45 -0.64
N GLN A 145 7.72 -14.51 0.14
CA GLN A 145 7.33 -13.46 1.08
C GLN A 145 8.42 -13.15 2.09
N VAL A 146 8.44 -11.91 2.57
CA VAL A 146 9.50 -11.39 3.45
C VAL A 146 9.77 -12.25 4.69
N PHE A 147 8.75 -12.89 5.24
CA PHE A 147 8.87 -13.67 6.48
C PHE A 147 9.63 -14.99 6.34
N TYR A 148 9.96 -15.40 5.11
CA TYR A 148 10.89 -16.49 4.84
C TYR A 148 12.36 -16.07 4.92
N ALA A 149 12.67 -14.77 5.04
CA ALA A 149 14.04 -14.32 5.24
C ALA A 149 14.58 -14.81 6.59
N PRO A 150 15.83 -15.29 6.68
CA PRO A 150 16.44 -15.68 7.96
C PRO A 150 16.40 -14.55 9.00
N GLU A 151 16.64 -13.32 8.56
CA GLU A 151 16.62 -12.14 9.44
C GLU A 151 15.26 -11.83 10.04
N TRP A 152 14.16 -12.31 9.44
CA TRP A 152 12.81 -12.04 9.91
C TRP A 152 12.58 -12.48 11.35
N GLN A 153 13.23 -13.55 11.78
CA GLN A 153 13.07 -14.11 13.13
C GLN A 153 13.53 -13.15 14.24
N GLU A 154 14.43 -12.23 13.91
CA GLU A 154 14.98 -11.24 14.83
C GLU A 154 13.98 -10.12 15.15
N PHE A 155 12.99 -9.88 14.29
CA PHE A 155 12.06 -8.75 14.43
C PHE A 155 11.03 -8.97 15.54
N TYR A 156 10.88 -7.98 16.41
CA TYR A 156 9.84 -7.93 17.44
C TYR A 156 8.58 -7.27 16.87
N PRO A 157 7.43 -7.97 16.87
CA PRO A 157 6.20 -7.42 16.32
C PRO A 157 5.58 -6.36 17.24
N LEU A 158 5.05 -5.31 16.63
CA LEU A 158 4.24 -4.26 17.23
C LEU A 158 2.93 -4.15 16.43
N PHE A 159 1.79 -4.20 17.10
CA PHE A 159 0.48 -4.19 16.45
C PHE A 159 -0.24 -2.87 16.67
N LEU A 160 -0.62 -2.19 15.58
CA LEU A 160 -1.57 -1.09 15.59
C LEU A 160 -2.97 -1.65 15.37
N THR A 161 -3.83 -1.53 16.38
CA THR A 161 -5.16 -2.16 16.41
C THR A 161 -6.31 -1.19 16.16
N VAL A 162 -6.06 0.12 16.19
CA VAL A 162 -7.07 1.16 15.97
C VAL A 162 -6.92 1.69 14.55
N SER A 163 -7.97 1.58 13.73
CA SER A 163 -8.00 2.25 12.42
C SER A 163 -8.39 3.70 12.58
N HIS A 164 -7.54 4.60 12.09
CA HIS A 164 -7.74 6.04 12.06
C HIS A 164 -8.40 6.51 10.74
N ARG A 165 -8.23 5.76 9.64
CA ARG A 165 -8.77 6.12 8.31
C ARG A 165 -10.28 5.91 8.21
N GLN A 166 -10.83 4.92 8.92
CA GLN A 166 -12.27 4.61 8.95
C GLN A 166 -12.91 4.85 10.32
N GLU A 167 -12.39 5.77 11.15
CA GLU A 167 -12.95 6.01 12.50
C GLU A 167 -14.45 6.30 12.49
N ASN A 168 -14.91 6.98 11.44
CA ASN A 168 -16.31 7.33 11.23
C ASN A 168 -17.12 6.22 10.53
N ASP A 169 -16.49 5.13 10.09
CA ASP A 169 -17.09 4.01 9.35
C ASP A 169 -16.60 2.65 9.87
N ARG A 170 -16.98 2.34 11.13
CA ARG A 170 -16.68 1.05 11.78
C ARG A 170 -17.22 -0.15 11.01
N LEU A 171 -18.32 0.04 10.28
CA LEU A 171 -18.89 -0.99 9.43
C LEU A 171 -17.89 -1.39 8.35
N PHE A 172 -17.36 -0.41 7.61
CA PHE A 172 -16.38 -0.68 6.57
C PHE A 172 -15.09 -1.29 7.12
N TYR A 173 -14.63 -0.81 8.26
CA TYR A 173 -13.46 -1.38 8.93
C TYR A 173 -13.64 -2.89 9.23
N ASN A 174 -14.79 -3.27 9.80
CA ASN A 174 -15.07 -4.67 10.11
C ASN A 174 -15.15 -5.53 8.84
N ILE A 175 -15.78 -5.03 7.77
CA ILE A 175 -15.80 -5.71 6.46
C ILE A 175 -14.36 -5.93 5.96
N LEU A 176 -13.50 -4.90 6.04
CA LEU A 176 -12.11 -5.00 5.61
C LEU A 176 -11.31 -6.00 6.45
N GLU A 177 -11.52 -6.08 7.77
CA GLU A 177 -10.87 -7.08 8.63
C GLU A 177 -11.31 -8.51 8.29
N GLU A 178 -12.61 -8.73 8.04
CA GLU A 178 -13.09 -10.05 7.60
C GLU A 178 -12.50 -10.46 6.25
N VAL A 179 -12.42 -9.52 5.29
CA VAL A 179 -11.76 -9.73 3.98
C VAL A 179 -10.27 -9.98 4.13
N ARG A 180 -9.60 -9.28 5.05
CA ARG A 180 -8.17 -9.42 5.35
C ARG A 180 -7.79 -10.82 5.83
N PHE A 181 -8.64 -11.46 6.62
CA PHE A 181 -8.43 -12.80 7.16
C PHE A 181 -9.21 -13.91 6.43
N GLY A 182 -10.02 -13.56 5.42
CA GLY A 182 -10.81 -14.51 4.64
C GLY A 182 -11.99 -15.13 5.40
N SER A 183 -12.31 -14.61 6.60
CA SER A 183 -13.38 -15.11 7.47
C SER A 183 -14.64 -14.25 7.32
N ILE A 184 -15.33 -14.42 6.20
CA ILE A 184 -16.48 -13.57 5.83
C ILE A 184 -17.75 -14.04 6.55
N SER A 185 -18.32 -13.16 7.37
CA SER A 185 -19.59 -13.38 8.05
C SER A 185 -20.78 -13.28 7.08
N LEU A 186 -21.91 -13.88 7.48
CA LEU A 186 -23.15 -13.77 6.71
C LEU A 186 -23.63 -12.32 6.57
N GLN A 187 -23.34 -11.47 7.56
CA GLN A 187 -23.70 -10.05 7.53
C GLN A 187 -22.87 -9.30 6.50
N THR A 188 -21.55 -9.46 6.51
CA THR A 188 -20.65 -8.85 5.50
C THR A 188 -20.99 -9.31 4.09
N LYS A 189 -21.27 -10.61 3.91
CA LYS A 189 -21.71 -11.15 2.63
C LYS A 189 -22.95 -10.45 2.10
N ARG A 190 -24.00 -10.33 2.93
CA ARG A 190 -25.23 -9.62 2.56
C ARG A 190 -24.99 -8.16 2.19
N LEU A 191 -24.17 -7.45 2.97
CA LEU A 191 -23.84 -6.05 2.68
C LEU A 191 -23.13 -5.87 1.33
N ILE A 192 -22.20 -6.76 0.99
CA ILE A 192 -21.54 -6.76 -0.32
C ILE A 192 -22.55 -7.08 -1.43
N GLU A 193 -23.40 -8.10 -1.25
CA GLU A 193 -24.44 -8.49 -2.22
C GLU A 193 -25.46 -7.37 -2.47
N GLU A 194 -25.93 -6.69 -1.42
CA GLU A 194 -26.82 -5.52 -1.52
C GLU A 194 -26.18 -4.41 -2.34
N LYS A 195 -24.87 -4.22 -2.19
CA LYS A 195 -24.12 -3.20 -2.92
C LYS A 195 -23.97 -3.53 -4.40
N VAL A 196 -23.74 -4.80 -4.72
CA VAL A 196 -23.73 -5.29 -6.09
C VAL A 196 -25.10 -5.09 -6.75
N LEU A 197 -26.18 -5.42 -6.05
CA LEU A 197 -27.54 -5.21 -6.55
C LEU A 197 -27.81 -3.71 -6.80
N PHE A 198 -27.42 -2.84 -5.87
CA PHE A 198 -27.57 -1.39 -6.03
C PHE A 198 -26.82 -0.86 -7.26
N TYR A 199 -25.57 -1.30 -7.46
CA TYR A 199 -24.77 -0.90 -8.62
C TYR A 199 -25.43 -1.31 -9.94
N GLN A 200 -25.90 -2.56 -10.02
CA GLN A 200 -26.52 -3.14 -11.22
C GLN A 200 -27.87 -2.49 -11.56
N GLN A 201 -28.70 -2.19 -10.55
CA GLN A 201 -30.02 -1.59 -10.76
C GLN A 201 -29.93 -0.12 -11.21
N ASN A 202 -28.97 0.63 -10.68
CA ASN A 202 -28.86 2.07 -10.92
C ASN A 202 -27.92 2.43 -12.08
N ASN A 203 -27.27 1.45 -12.73
CA ASN A 203 -26.27 1.67 -13.78
C ASN A 203 -25.25 2.76 -13.38
N VAL A 204 -24.66 2.64 -12.19
CA VAL A 204 -23.78 3.65 -11.56
C VAL A 204 -22.40 3.76 -12.23
N ALA A 205 -22.32 3.53 -13.55
CA ALA A 205 -21.10 3.71 -14.33
C ALA A 205 -20.71 5.19 -14.33
N SER A 206 -19.77 5.55 -13.45
CA SER A 206 -19.26 6.90 -13.29
C SER A 206 -17.87 7.04 -13.90
N ILE A 207 -17.57 8.21 -14.46
CA ILE A 207 -16.21 8.59 -14.89
C ILE A 207 -15.39 9.22 -13.75
N ASN A 208 -16.06 9.59 -12.66
CA ASN A 208 -15.46 10.20 -11.47
C ASN A 208 -14.93 9.16 -10.46
N THR A 209 -15.01 7.87 -10.80
CA THR A 209 -14.47 6.77 -10.02
C THR A 209 -13.16 6.26 -10.63
N THR A 210 -12.36 5.57 -9.83
CA THR A 210 -11.22 4.80 -10.34
C THR A 210 -11.61 3.34 -10.37
N TYR A 211 -11.64 2.74 -11.55
CA TYR A 211 -11.88 1.30 -11.68
C TYR A 211 -10.63 0.53 -11.28
N ILE A 212 -10.75 -0.41 -10.36
CA ILE A 212 -9.65 -1.27 -9.92
C ILE A 212 -9.89 -2.68 -10.45
N ASN A 213 -9.00 -3.12 -11.32
CA ASN A 213 -9.11 -4.40 -12.04
C ASN A 213 -8.00 -5.37 -11.65
N GLY A 214 -8.29 -6.66 -11.74
CA GLY A 214 -7.27 -7.69 -11.56
C GLY A 214 -6.35 -7.80 -12.77
N PHE A 215 -6.91 -7.70 -13.98
CA PHE A 215 -6.17 -7.84 -15.22
C PHE A 215 -5.92 -6.50 -15.91
N ARG A 216 -4.70 -6.36 -16.46
CA ARG A 216 -4.30 -5.16 -17.20
C ARG A 216 -5.13 -4.93 -18.46
N HIS A 217 -5.47 -5.97 -19.21
CA HIS A 217 -6.22 -5.81 -20.47
C HIS A 217 -7.63 -5.23 -20.25
N GLU A 218 -8.25 -5.52 -19.11
CA GLU A 218 -9.54 -4.91 -18.72
C GLU A 218 -9.37 -3.45 -18.36
N ALA A 219 -8.34 -3.10 -17.58
CA ALA A 219 -8.02 -1.72 -17.28
C ALA A 219 -7.73 -0.92 -18.56
N ASP A 220 -6.91 -1.45 -19.46
CA ASP A 220 -6.62 -0.85 -20.77
C ASP A 220 -7.91 -0.68 -21.59
N SER A 221 -8.82 -1.68 -21.58
CA SER A 221 -10.09 -1.59 -22.32
C SER A 221 -11.01 -0.49 -21.77
N ILE A 222 -11.14 -0.36 -20.44
CA ILE A 222 -11.93 0.69 -19.80
C ILE A 222 -11.32 2.06 -20.08
N ASN A 223 -10.00 2.18 -19.96
CA ASN A 223 -9.27 3.42 -20.28
C ASN A 223 -9.50 3.84 -21.74
N ASN A 224 -9.34 2.93 -22.69
CA ASN A 224 -9.56 3.20 -24.12
C ASN A 224 -11.00 3.63 -24.41
N LEU A 225 -11.97 2.95 -23.79
CA LEU A 225 -13.39 3.30 -23.90
C LEU A 225 -13.63 4.72 -23.40
N ILE A 226 -13.28 5.01 -22.14
CA ILE A 226 -13.56 6.31 -21.52
C ILE A 226 -12.84 7.43 -22.29
N CYS A 227 -11.56 7.28 -22.59
CA CYS A 227 -10.79 8.29 -23.31
C CYS A 227 -11.34 8.54 -24.72
N GLY A 228 -11.81 7.50 -25.42
CA GLY A 228 -12.46 7.63 -26.72
C GLY A 228 -13.77 8.42 -26.67
N PHE A 229 -14.52 8.33 -25.56
CA PHE A 229 -15.82 8.99 -25.37
C PHE A 229 -15.78 10.32 -24.61
N LEU A 230 -14.61 10.78 -24.14
CA LEU A 230 -14.49 12.10 -23.52
C LEU A 230 -15.02 13.20 -24.47
N PRO A 231 -15.72 14.24 -23.96
CA PRO A 231 -16.25 15.29 -24.81
C PRO A 231 -15.12 16.04 -25.53
N VAL A 232 -15.37 16.41 -26.79
CA VAL A 232 -14.52 17.34 -27.55
C VAL A 232 -15.14 18.72 -27.37
N LEU A 233 -14.43 19.63 -26.71
CA LEU A 233 -14.92 20.99 -26.48
C LEU A 233 -14.76 21.77 -27.79
N LYS A 234 -15.88 22.11 -28.45
CA LYS A 234 -15.90 22.69 -29.80
C LYS A 234 -15.16 24.02 -29.97
N ASP A 235 -14.91 24.74 -28.87
CA ASP A 235 -14.28 26.06 -28.88
C ASP A 235 -12.77 26.02 -28.61
N ILE A 236 -12.23 24.84 -28.27
CA ILE A 236 -10.80 24.59 -28.07
C ILE A 236 -10.41 23.59 -29.16
N SER A 237 -9.23 23.73 -29.76
CA SER A 237 -8.66 22.73 -30.64
C SER A 237 -8.28 21.47 -29.85
N SER A 238 -9.23 20.83 -29.16
CA SER A 238 -9.03 19.64 -28.34
C SER A 238 -8.96 18.42 -29.27
N GLU A 239 -7.91 18.38 -30.09
CA GLU A 239 -7.60 17.21 -30.90
C GLU A 239 -7.21 16.06 -29.97
N THR A 240 -7.83 14.90 -30.19
CA THR A 240 -7.41 13.67 -29.50
C THR A 240 -6.16 13.16 -30.20
N LEU A 241 -5.04 13.11 -29.49
CA LEU A 241 -3.79 12.57 -30.01
C LEU A 241 -3.58 11.16 -29.46
N ILE A 242 -3.38 10.20 -30.35
CA ILE A 242 -2.91 8.88 -29.96
C ILE A 242 -1.38 8.88 -30.13
N SER A 243 -0.66 8.97 -29.01
CA SER A 243 0.79 8.96 -29.01
C SER A 243 1.29 7.52 -29.04
N ILE A 244 1.84 7.09 -30.18
CA ILE A 244 2.49 5.79 -30.34
C ILE A 244 3.96 5.92 -29.92
N ALA A 245 4.47 4.92 -29.20
CA ALA A 245 5.86 4.92 -28.76
C ALA A 245 6.84 4.76 -29.93
N ASP A 246 8.06 5.27 -29.78
CA ASP A 246 9.15 5.00 -30.72
C ASP A 246 10.02 3.87 -30.17
N ASP A 247 9.87 2.68 -30.74
CA ASP A 247 10.60 1.47 -30.33
C ASP A 247 11.70 1.12 -31.34
N TYR A 248 12.89 0.81 -30.84
CA TYR A 248 14.03 0.37 -31.64
C TYR A 248 14.71 -0.84 -31.02
N ILE A 249 15.12 -1.79 -31.87
CA ILE A 249 15.96 -2.93 -31.52
C ILE A 249 17.15 -2.92 -32.48
N ASN A 250 18.37 -2.87 -31.94
CA ASN A 250 19.62 -2.84 -32.73
C ASN A 250 19.58 -1.78 -33.86
N HIS A 251 19.17 -0.56 -33.52
CA HIS A 251 19.01 0.57 -34.45
C HIS A 251 17.93 0.41 -35.54
N THR A 252 17.11 -0.63 -35.48
CA THR A 252 15.97 -0.84 -36.39
C THR A 252 14.68 -0.51 -35.66
N GLN A 253 13.86 0.38 -36.23
CA GLN A 253 12.55 0.72 -35.67
C GLN A 253 11.62 -0.51 -35.73
N CYS A 254 10.88 -0.77 -34.67
CA CYS A 254 9.91 -1.86 -34.61
C CYS A 254 8.51 -1.35 -34.21
N ILE A 255 7.49 -2.17 -34.44
CA ILE A 255 6.10 -1.83 -34.15
C ILE A 255 5.86 -2.00 -32.65
N PRO A 256 5.59 -0.93 -31.88
CA PRO A 256 5.58 -1.02 -30.41
C PRO A 256 4.57 -2.01 -29.86
N LYS A 257 3.41 -2.13 -30.49
CA LYS A 257 2.31 -3.01 -30.07
C LYS A 257 2.67 -4.50 -30.17
N GLU A 258 3.55 -4.88 -31.09
CA GLU A 258 4.01 -6.27 -31.25
C GLU A 258 5.00 -6.67 -30.14
N TYR A 259 5.82 -5.72 -29.69
CA TYR A 259 6.86 -5.94 -28.68
C TYR A 259 6.43 -5.55 -27.26
N ASP A 260 5.26 -4.92 -27.08
CA ASP A 260 4.83 -4.36 -25.79
C ASP A 260 4.85 -5.40 -24.66
N LYS A 261 4.35 -6.62 -24.90
CA LYS A 261 4.40 -7.70 -23.89
C LYS A 261 5.82 -8.00 -23.41
N GLN A 262 6.79 -7.95 -24.31
CA GLN A 262 8.19 -8.31 -24.06
C GLN A 262 8.95 -7.13 -23.42
N PHE A 263 8.70 -5.91 -23.91
CA PHE A 263 9.34 -4.68 -23.42
C PHE A 263 8.87 -4.31 -22.00
N ARG A 264 7.68 -4.74 -21.57
CA ARG A 264 7.17 -4.53 -20.20
C ARG A 264 8.07 -5.07 -19.10
N HIS A 265 8.93 -6.05 -19.37
CA HIS A 265 9.91 -6.53 -18.39
C HIS A 265 11.07 -5.55 -18.16
N TYR A 266 11.25 -4.60 -19.06
CA TYR A 266 12.38 -3.69 -19.10
C TYR A 266 11.98 -2.22 -18.90
N THR A 267 10.75 -1.84 -19.30
CA THR A 267 10.24 -0.48 -19.18
C THR A 267 8.77 -0.44 -18.78
N ASN A 268 8.42 0.60 -18.03
CA ASN A 268 7.02 0.90 -17.67
C ASN A 268 6.35 1.81 -18.70
N LEU A 269 7.09 2.37 -19.67
CA LEU A 269 6.53 3.25 -20.69
C LEU A 269 5.54 2.49 -21.59
N PRO A 270 4.31 2.98 -21.79
CA PRO A 270 3.32 2.27 -22.58
C PRO A 270 3.69 2.29 -24.08
N SER A 271 3.18 1.32 -24.85
CA SER A 271 3.30 1.35 -26.31
C SER A 271 2.46 2.44 -26.98
N GLU A 272 1.41 2.88 -26.28
CA GLU A 272 0.40 3.81 -26.77
C GLU A 272 -0.17 4.60 -25.59
N LEU A 273 -0.42 5.90 -25.78
CA LEU A 273 -1.08 6.77 -24.81
C LEU A 273 -2.14 7.60 -25.52
N ILE A 274 -3.38 7.57 -25.02
CA ILE A 274 -4.44 8.44 -25.51
C ILE A 274 -4.36 9.77 -24.76
N ILE A 275 -4.07 10.84 -25.49
CA ILE A 275 -3.90 12.19 -24.97
C ILE A 275 -5.13 13.00 -25.36
N LYS A 276 -5.82 13.50 -24.34
CA LYS A 276 -7.00 14.33 -24.49
C LYS A 276 -7.19 15.18 -23.25
N GLU A 277 -7.57 16.44 -23.43
CA GLU A 277 -7.89 17.32 -22.30
C GLU A 277 -8.98 16.70 -21.42
N GLY A 278 -8.80 16.78 -20.11
CA GLY A 278 -9.66 16.12 -19.12
C GLY A 278 -9.36 14.63 -18.91
N ALA A 279 -8.49 14.01 -19.70
CA ALA A 279 -8.10 12.61 -19.46
C ALA A 279 -7.30 12.49 -18.15
N ARG A 280 -7.70 11.53 -17.32
CA ARG A 280 -6.96 11.16 -16.12
C ARG A 280 -5.77 10.30 -16.50
N VAL A 281 -4.60 10.63 -15.97
CA VAL A 281 -3.34 9.94 -16.24
C VAL A 281 -2.57 9.65 -14.96
N MET A 282 -1.80 8.58 -14.95
CA MET A 282 -0.89 8.21 -13.88
C MET A 282 0.55 8.41 -14.36
N PHE A 283 1.35 9.14 -13.58
CA PHE A 283 2.77 9.34 -13.80
C PHE A 283 3.56 8.05 -13.52
N LEU A 284 4.58 7.76 -14.33
CA LEU A 284 5.30 6.50 -14.32
C LEU A 284 6.77 6.62 -13.93
N THR A 285 7.26 7.83 -13.65
CA THR A 285 8.65 8.06 -13.22
C THR A 285 8.73 8.60 -11.81
N ASN A 286 9.91 8.44 -11.22
CA ASN A 286 10.31 9.12 -9.99
C ASN A 286 11.27 10.30 -10.29
N LYS A 287 11.30 10.84 -11.52
CA LYS A 287 12.22 11.93 -11.89
C LYS A 287 11.89 13.24 -11.17
N LEU A 288 10.60 13.50 -10.95
CA LEU A 288 10.10 14.72 -10.32
C LEU A 288 9.74 14.50 -8.84
N PHE A 289 10.49 13.62 -8.17
CA PHE A 289 10.23 13.26 -6.77
C PHE A 289 10.32 14.47 -5.82
N ASN A 290 11.24 15.40 -6.11
CA ASN A 290 11.39 16.65 -5.36
C ASN A 290 10.20 17.61 -5.54
N GLU A 291 9.37 17.39 -6.56
CA GLU A 291 8.14 18.14 -6.82
C GLU A 291 6.90 17.36 -6.30
N GLU A 292 7.11 16.40 -5.39
CA GLU A 292 6.10 15.50 -4.82
C GLU A 292 5.43 14.56 -5.85
N LEU A 293 6.03 14.40 -7.03
CA LEU A 293 5.53 13.55 -8.11
C LEU A 293 6.36 12.27 -8.24
N CYS A 294 5.65 11.14 -8.27
CA CYS A 294 6.27 9.83 -8.32
C CYS A 294 5.48 8.88 -9.24
N ASN A 295 6.04 7.70 -9.47
CA ASN A 295 5.34 6.63 -10.16
C ASN A 295 4.09 6.26 -9.34
N GLY A 296 2.92 6.53 -9.91
CA GLY A 296 1.60 6.35 -9.31
C GLY A 296 0.84 7.65 -9.02
N SER A 297 1.48 8.82 -9.09
CA SER A 297 0.77 10.11 -8.99
C SER A 297 -0.28 10.24 -10.09
N ILE A 298 -1.54 10.50 -9.74
CA ILE A 298 -2.65 10.64 -10.69
C ILE A 298 -2.91 12.12 -10.95
N GLY A 299 -2.92 12.54 -12.21
CA GLY A 299 -3.22 13.90 -12.65
C GLY A 299 -4.24 13.93 -13.77
N VAL A 300 -4.51 15.13 -14.27
CA VAL A 300 -5.44 15.40 -15.38
C VAL A 300 -4.70 16.17 -16.46
N ILE A 301 -4.79 15.71 -17.70
CA ILE A 301 -4.26 16.44 -18.85
C ILE A 301 -5.07 17.72 -19.03
N THR A 302 -4.41 18.87 -18.98
CA THR A 302 -5.05 20.17 -19.20
C THR A 302 -4.87 20.66 -20.62
N LYS A 303 -3.75 20.31 -21.27
CA LYS A 303 -3.45 20.80 -22.63
C LYS A 303 -2.46 19.90 -23.36
N LEU A 304 -2.70 19.67 -24.65
CA LEU A 304 -1.68 19.19 -25.58
C LEU A 304 -0.92 20.41 -26.13
N ILE A 305 0.39 20.52 -25.83
CA ILE A 305 1.20 21.64 -26.29
C ILE A 305 1.73 21.34 -27.71
N ASP A 306 2.36 20.17 -27.87
CA ASP A 306 2.80 19.61 -29.15
C ASP A 306 2.97 18.07 -29.03
N GLU A 307 3.47 17.42 -30.08
CA GLU A 307 3.65 15.95 -30.13
C GLU A 307 4.59 15.37 -29.05
N ASN A 308 5.41 16.20 -28.42
CA ASN A 308 6.42 15.82 -27.43
C ASN A 308 6.21 16.44 -26.04
N HIS A 309 5.29 17.40 -25.91
CA HIS A 309 5.02 18.13 -24.66
C HIS A 309 3.52 18.15 -24.35
N ILE A 310 3.17 17.71 -23.14
CA ILE A 310 1.80 17.81 -22.62
C ILE A 310 1.77 18.47 -21.26
N GLU A 311 0.76 19.29 -21.04
CA GLU A 311 0.51 19.91 -19.76
C GLU A 311 -0.40 19.01 -18.92
N VAL A 312 0.06 18.69 -17.71
CA VAL A 312 -0.67 17.85 -16.76
C VAL A 312 -0.68 18.53 -15.41
N VAL A 313 -1.86 18.55 -14.79
CA VAL A 313 -2.04 19.05 -13.43
C VAL A 313 -2.18 17.88 -12.47
N PHE A 314 -1.40 17.90 -11.40
CA PHE A 314 -1.37 16.89 -10.36
C PHE A 314 -1.79 17.49 -9.01
N PRO A 315 -2.73 16.86 -8.27
CA PRO A 315 -2.88 17.13 -6.85
C PRO A 315 -1.65 16.60 -6.11
N ILE A 316 -1.03 17.46 -5.30
CA ILE A 316 0.10 17.13 -4.43
C ILE A 316 -0.22 17.54 -2.98
N LYS A 317 0.63 17.21 -2.01
CA LYS A 317 0.35 17.52 -0.59
C LYS A 317 0.30 19.03 -0.36
N SER A 318 1.10 19.80 -1.09
CA SER A 318 1.14 21.26 -1.04
C SER A 318 0.10 21.97 -1.91
N GLY A 319 -0.80 21.24 -2.59
CA GLY A 319 -1.89 21.81 -3.37
C GLY A 319 -1.96 21.23 -4.78
N ILE A 320 -1.81 22.10 -5.79
CA ILE A 320 -1.92 21.73 -7.20
C ILE A 320 -0.60 22.08 -7.90
N ASN A 321 0.02 21.11 -8.55
CA ASN A 321 1.23 21.30 -9.35
C ASN A 321 0.94 21.10 -10.84
N GLN A 322 1.30 22.09 -11.65
CA GLN A 322 1.18 22.07 -13.11
C GLN A 322 2.55 21.76 -13.71
N VAL A 323 2.63 20.69 -14.49
CA VAL A 323 3.89 20.19 -15.04
C VAL A 323 3.76 19.99 -16.53
N ILE A 324 4.79 20.42 -17.27
CA ILE A 324 4.97 20.05 -18.67
C ILE A 324 5.69 18.70 -18.68
N VAL A 325 4.98 17.66 -19.10
CA VAL A 325 5.51 16.30 -19.20
C VAL A 325 6.02 16.07 -20.63
N GLU A 326 7.28 15.67 -20.72
CA GLU A 326 7.98 15.39 -21.97
C GLU A 326 8.10 13.88 -22.22
N LYS A 327 8.24 13.49 -23.49
CA LYS A 327 8.64 12.11 -23.82
C LYS A 327 10.00 11.77 -23.21
N THR A 328 10.14 10.53 -22.75
CA THR A 328 11.39 10.02 -22.18
C THR A 328 11.79 8.72 -22.85
N THR A 329 13.09 8.47 -22.96
CA THR A 329 13.63 7.23 -23.53
C THR A 329 14.10 6.29 -22.43
N ALA A 330 13.59 5.05 -22.46
CA ALA A 330 14.07 3.94 -21.65
C ALA A 330 14.98 3.04 -22.50
N TYR A 331 16.25 2.89 -22.10
CA TYR A 331 17.24 2.03 -22.75
C TYR A 331 17.38 0.70 -21.99
N PHE A 332 17.43 -0.42 -22.73
CA PHE A 332 17.57 -1.76 -22.17
C PHE A 332 18.21 -2.73 -23.17
N ASN A 333 18.59 -3.92 -22.72
CA ASN A 333 19.07 -4.99 -23.60
C ASN A 333 17.98 -6.02 -23.79
N PHE A 334 17.59 -6.25 -25.04
CA PHE A 334 16.58 -7.21 -25.45
C PHE A 334 17.24 -8.31 -26.30
N ASN A 335 17.21 -9.56 -25.83
CA ASN A 335 17.84 -10.72 -26.49
C ASN A 335 19.32 -10.49 -26.87
N GLY A 336 20.07 -9.79 -26.02
CA GLY A 336 21.49 -9.47 -26.24
C GLY A 336 21.75 -8.28 -27.17
N ALA A 337 20.71 -7.64 -27.70
CA ALA A 337 20.80 -6.44 -28.52
C ALA A 337 20.38 -5.18 -27.74
N PRO A 338 21.00 -4.02 -27.99
CA PRO A 338 20.53 -2.75 -27.41
C PRO A 338 19.17 -2.40 -27.99
N ALA A 339 18.23 -2.06 -27.12
CA ALA A 339 16.88 -1.66 -27.46
C ALA A 339 16.47 -0.42 -26.66
N HIS A 340 15.51 0.35 -27.19
CA HIS A 340 14.93 1.44 -26.44
C HIS A 340 13.48 1.70 -26.83
N ARG A 341 12.75 2.33 -25.90
CA ARG A 341 11.39 2.85 -26.09
C ARG A 341 11.36 4.32 -25.70
N THR A 342 10.87 5.18 -26.58
CA THR A 342 10.61 6.59 -26.27
C THR A 342 9.10 6.86 -26.21
N GLN A 343 8.62 7.37 -25.07
CA GLN A 343 7.21 7.69 -24.85
C GLN A 343 7.05 8.63 -23.66
N PHE A 344 5.91 9.32 -23.58
CA PHE A 344 5.49 10.02 -22.35
C PHE A 344 5.46 9.04 -21.18
N PRO A 345 6.00 9.42 -20.02
CA PRO A 345 5.96 8.59 -18.82
C PRO A 345 4.61 8.69 -18.10
N LEU A 346 3.54 8.46 -18.84
CA LEU A 346 2.16 8.54 -18.40
C LEU A 346 1.41 7.32 -18.93
N GLN A 347 0.39 6.88 -18.20
CA GLN A 347 -0.64 5.96 -18.70
C GLN A 347 -2.02 6.50 -18.34
N ASN A 348 -3.04 6.20 -19.14
CA ASN A 348 -4.42 6.53 -18.77
C ASN A 348 -4.80 5.86 -17.44
N ALA A 349 -5.56 6.56 -16.59
CA ALA A 349 -5.77 6.19 -15.18
C ALA A 349 -7.24 6.29 -14.73
N PHE A 350 -8.20 6.10 -15.64
CA PHE A 350 -9.59 5.86 -15.24
C PHE A 350 -9.76 4.46 -14.66
N ALA A 351 -9.00 3.50 -15.18
CA ALA A 351 -8.87 2.15 -14.66
C ALA A 351 -7.41 1.80 -14.39
N LEU A 352 -7.16 1.09 -13.29
CA LEU A 352 -5.84 0.70 -12.82
C LEU A 352 -5.88 -0.76 -12.34
N THR A 353 -4.77 -1.46 -12.48
CA THR A 353 -4.65 -2.79 -11.87
C THR A 353 -4.49 -2.69 -10.35
N VAL A 354 -4.94 -3.68 -9.57
CA VAL A 354 -4.77 -3.72 -8.10
C VAL A 354 -3.33 -3.40 -7.65
N HIS A 355 -2.32 -3.95 -8.31
CA HIS A 355 -0.90 -3.69 -7.99
C HIS A 355 -0.49 -2.22 -8.14
N LYS A 356 -1.14 -1.47 -9.02
CA LYS A 356 -0.87 -0.04 -9.27
C LYS A 356 -1.64 0.87 -8.32
N THR A 357 -2.61 0.33 -7.58
CA THR A 357 -3.38 1.10 -6.61
C THR A 357 -2.89 0.92 -5.18
N GLN A 358 -2.03 -0.06 -4.89
CA GLN A 358 -1.50 -0.27 -3.54
C GLN A 358 -0.76 0.98 -3.02
N GLY A 359 -1.13 1.39 -1.80
CA GLY A 359 -0.60 2.60 -1.18
C GLY A 359 -1.26 3.90 -1.64
N LEU A 360 -2.19 3.86 -2.59
CA LEU A 360 -2.99 5.03 -2.95
C LEU A 360 -4.13 5.26 -1.94
N THR A 361 -4.74 6.43 -2.01
CA THR A 361 -6.03 6.68 -1.37
C THR A 361 -6.94 7.23 -2.46
N LEU A 362 -7.97 6.48 -2.82
CA LEU A 362 -8.84 6.79 -3.94
C LEU A 362 -10.15 7.37 -3.39
N PRO A 363 -10.50 8.62 -3.74
CA PRO A 363 -11.72 9.26 -3.25
C PRO A 363 -12.99 8.47 -3.59
N HIS A 364 -13.03 7.88 -4.79
CA HIS A 364 -14.05 6.95 -5.25
C HIS A 364 -13.38 5.80 -5.99
N ALA A 365 -13.75 4.57 -5.63
CA ALA A 365 -13.22 3.36 -6.23
C ALA A 365 -14.35 2.44 -6.67
N THR A 366 -14.21 1.82 -7.84
CA THR A 366 -15.12 0.77 -8.31
C THR A 366 -14.34 -0.51 -8.48
N VAL A 367 -14.76 -1.57 -7.80
CA VAL A 367 -14.08 -2.87 -7.82
C VAL A 367 -14.99 -3.96 -8.40
N SER A 368 -14.37 -5.01 -8.95
CA SER A 368 -15.06 -6.25 -9.31
C SER A 368 -14.45 -7.35 -8.46
N LEU A 369 -15.23 -7.92 -7.54
CA LEU A 369 -14.77 -8.97 -6.62
C LEU A 369 -15.14 -10.33 -7.19
N ASP A 370 -14.58 -10.67 -8.35
CA ASP A 370 -14.88 -11.92 -9.07
C ASP A 370 -13.59 -12.63 -9.49
N ALA A 371 -13.64 -13.44 -10.55
CA ALA A 371 -12.50 -14.16 -11.11
C ALA A 371 -11.29 -13.27 -11.48
N GLN A 372 -11.47 -11.94 -11.58
CA GLN A 372 -10.37 -10.98 -11.69
C GLN A 372 -9.45 -10.97 -10.46
N MET A 373 -9.96 -11.30 -9.27
CA MET A 373 -9.16 -11.35 -8.04
C MET A 373 -8.52 -12.74 -7.88
N PHE A 374 -7.59 -13.05 -8.77
CA PHE A 374 -6.97 -14.37 -8.87
C PHE A 374 -5.86 -14.63 -7.83
N ALA A 375 -5.27 -13.59 -7.24
CA ALA A 375 -4.16 -13.71 -6.31
C ALA A 375 -4.53 -13.31 -4.86
N VAL A 376 -3.78 -13.87 -3.90
CA VAL A 376 -3.96 -13.59 -2.47
C VAL A 376 -3.82 -12.10 -2.16
N GLY A 377 -4.68 -11.59 -1.30
CA GLY A 377 -4.69 -10.18 -0.88
C GLY A 377 -5.22 -9.18 -1.92
N GLN A 378 -5.51 -9.57 -3.17
CA GLN A 378 -5.97 -8.64 -4.20
C GLN A 378 -7.31 -7.98 -3.84
N ALA A 379 -8.30 -8.76 -3.41
CA ALA A 379 -9.60 -8.24 -3.00
C ALA A 379 -9.46 -7.26 -1.81
N TYR A 380 -8.66 -7.64 -0.80
CA TYR A 380 -8.37 -6.79 0.36
C TYR A 380 -7.72 -5.47 -0.06
N VAL A 381 -6.65 -5.52 -0.86
CA VAL A 381 -5.97 -4.32 -1.35
C VAL A 381 -6.91 -3.46 -2.19
N ALA A 382 -7.68 -4.04 -3.11
CA ALA A 382 -8.61 -3.28 -3.95
C ALA A 382 -9.67 -2.51 -3.13
N MET A 383 -10.31 -3.18 -2.17
CA MET A 383 -11.33 -2.55 -1.31
C MET A 383 -10.72 -1.49 -0.40
N SER A 384 -9.56 -1.77 0.20
CA SER A 384 -8.91 -0.87 1.17
C SER A 384 -8.41 0.47 0.59
N GLN A 385 -8.43 0.65 -0.73
CA GLN A 385 -8.09 1.93 -1.36
C GLN A 385 -9.20 2.99 -1.22
N ALA A 386 -10.45 2.56 -1.02
CA ALA A 386 -11.56 3.47 -0.80
C ALA A 386 -11.49 4.12 0.59
N THR A 387 -11.94 5.37 0.68
CA THR A 387 -11.94 6.13 1.94
C THR A 387 -13.09 5.79 2.88
N SER A 388 -14.21 5.29 2.35
CA SER A 388 -15.40 4.90 3.11
C SER A 388 -16.19 3.83 2.36
N TRP A 389 -17.14 3.19 3.04
CA TRP A 389 -18.09 2.30 2.38
C TRP A 389 -18.81 3.05 1.26
N ASN A 390 -19.37 4.23 1.50
CA ASN A 390 -20.14 4.97 0.50
C ASN A 390 -19.35 5.31 -0.78
N ASN A 391 -18.02 5.39 -0.68
CA ASN A 391 -17.15 5.72 -1.80
C ASN A 391 -16.61 4.49 -2.56
N LEU A 392 -16.93 3.29 -2.10
CA LEU A 392 -16.59 2.02 -2.74
C LEU A 392 -17.80 1.46 -3.48
N GLU A 393 -17.74 1.32 -4.80
CA GLU A 393 -18.73 0.61 -5.60
C GLU A 393 -18.25 -0.81 -5.90
N ILE A 394 -19.17 -1.79 -5.89
CA ILE A 394 -18.86 -3.21 -6.13
C ILE A 394 -19.72 -3.70 -7.30
N ARG A 395 -19.10 -4.08 -8.42
CA ARG A 395 -19.80 -4.47 -9.66
C ARG A 395 -20.32 -5.90 -9.64
N SER A 396 -19.54 -6.77 -9.03
CA SER A 396 -19.71 -8.22 -8.98
C SER A 396 -19.08 -8.73 -7.69
N PHE A 397 -19.65 -9.82 -7.17
CA PHE A 397 -19.12 -10.50 -6.00
C PHE A 397 -19.24 -12.01 -6.15
N ASP A 398 -18.11 -12.67 -6.01
CA ASP A 398 -17.94 -14.10 -5.77
C ASP A 398 -17.08 -14.25 -4.52
N GLN A 399 -17.51 -15.11 -3.60
CA GLN A 399 -16.77 -15.33 -2.35
C GLN A 399 -15.37 -15.91 -2.61
N ASP A 400 -15.18 -16.66 -3.70
CA ASP A 400 -13.89 -17.22 -4.10
C ASP A 400 -12.85 -16.17 -4.52
N ALA A 401 -13.29 -14.92 -4.75
CA ALA A 401 -12.42 -13.77 -4.99
C ALA A 401 -11.64 -13.36 -3.73
N ILE A 402 -12.13 -13.71 -2.54
CA ILE A 402 -11.49 -13.40 -1.26
C ILE A 402 -10.48 -14.50 -0.95
N LYS A 403 -9.25 -14.29 -1.43
CA LYS A 403 -8.13 -15.23 -1.27
C LYS A 403 -7.15 -14.72 -0.22
N VAL A 404 -6.84 -15.57 0.75
CA VAL A 404 -5.82 -15.32 1.78
C VAL A 404 -4.74 -16.39 1.72
N ASP A 405 -3.53 -16.05 2.15
CA ASP A 405 -2.44 -16.99 2.22
C ASP A 405 -2.34 -17.64 3.61
N ASN A 406 -2.43 -18.97 3.65
CA ASN A 406 -2.32 -19.74 4.89
C ASN A 406 -0.95 -19.58 5.56
N ALA A 407 0.14 -19.44 4.80
CA ALA A 407 1.46 -19.24 5.38
C ALA A 407 1.55 -17.89 6.10
N MET A 408 0.92 -16.86 5.53
CA MET A 408 0.79 -15.55 6.15
C MET A 408 -0.05 -15.62 7.44
N LEU A 409 -1.16 -16.36 7.46
CA LEU A 409 -1.98 -16.55 8.67
C LEU A 409 -1.19 -17.21 9.80
N ILE A 410 -0.45 -18.27 9.49
CA ILE A 410 0.43 -18.97 10.45
C ILE A 410 1.48 -18.00 11.00
N GLU A 411 2.09 -17.20 10.14
CA GLU A 411 3.11 -16.24 10.56
C GLU A 411 2.52 -15.13 11.45
N LEU A 412 1.34 -14.60 11.12
CA LEU A 412 0.65 -13.62 11.98
C LEU A 412 0.34 -14.21 13.35
N ASP A 413 -0.07 -15.48 13.43
CA ASP A 413 -0.30 -16.15 14.72
C ASP A 413 0.99 -16.26 15.53
N ARG A 414 2.10 -16.70 14.89
CA ARG A 414 3.43 -16.74 15.51
C ARG A 414 3.85 -15.37 16.05
N LEU A 415 3.64 -14.30 15.27
CA LEU A 415 3.96 -12.93 15.69
C LEU A 415 3.09 -12.47 16.87
N LYS A 416 1.79 -12.80 16.88
CA LYS A 416 0.90 -12.52 18.02
C LYS A 416 1.37 -13.25 19.29
N GLN A 417 1.76 -14.52 19.17
CA GLN A 417 2.32 -15.28 20.30
C GLN A 417 3.62 -14.65 20.81
N LYS A 418 4.53 -14.25 19.92
CA LYS A 418 5.78 -13.54 20.28
C LYS A 418 5.49 -12.23 21.00
N PHE A 419 4.52 -11.44 20.51
CA PHE A 419 4.09 -10.20 21.17
C PHE A 419 3.51 -10.46 22.57
N ASN A 420 2.60 -11.42 22.71
CA ASN A 420 1.97 -11.75 23.98
C ASN A 420 3.00 -12.22 25.02
N SER A 421 3.96 -13.08 24.61
CA SER A 421 5.06 -13.52 25.47
C SER A 421 5.91 -12.34 25.96
N MET A 422 6.22 -11.39 25.08
CA MET A 422 6.96 -10.18 25.44
C MET A 422 6.16 -9.31 26.41
N TYR A 423 4.88 -9.05 26.09
CA TYR A 423 3.99 -8.23 26.90
C TYR A 423 3.82 -8.81 28.32
N SER A 424 3.65 -10.12 28.45
CA SER A 424 3.56 -10.80 29.75
C SER A 424 4.86 -10.79 30.55
N SER A 425 6.01 -10.60 29.90
CA SER A 425 7.32 -10.52 30.57
C SER A 425 7.68 -9.11 31.06
N LEU A 426 6.94 -8.08 30.64
CA LEU A 426 7.09 -6.71 31.15
C LEU A 426 6.58 -6.66 32.59
N ASN A 427 7.42 -6.22 33.53
CA ASN A 427 7.01 -6.11 34.93
C ASN A 427 6.02 -4.95 35.11
N ASN A 428 5.20 -5.01 36.16
CA ASN A 428 4.26 -3.92 36.51
C ASN A 428 4.94 -2.53 36.64
N ASN A 429 6.24 -2.48 36.94
CA ASN A 429 7.03 -1.25 37.00
C ASN A 429 7.32 -0.66 35.60
N ASP A 430 7.53 -1.49 34.58
CA ASP A 430 7.75 -1.03 33.20
C ASP A 430 6.45 -0.46 32.57
N ILE A 431 5.30 -1.01 32.99
CA ILE A 431 3.97 -0.52 32.61
C ILE A 431 3.65 0.82 33.29
N LEU A 432 4.14 1.04 34.52
CA LEU A 432 4.04 2.31 35.25
C LEU A 432 4.87 3.41 34.56
N ASP A 433 6.06 3.10 34.04
CA ASP A 433 6.87 4.06 33.28
C ASP A 433 6.25 4.45 31.94
N LEU A 434 5.59 3.51 31.23
CA LEU A 434 4.79 3.82 30.05
C LEU A 434 3.58 4.73 30.36
N LYS A 435 2.93 4.53 31.50
CA LYS A 435 1.84 5.40 31.97
C LYS A 435 2.34 6.77 32.44
N ASN A 436 3.52 6.82 33.07
CA ASN A 436 4.15 8.07 33.50
C ASN A 436 4.64 8.91 32.31
N PHE A 437 5.02 8.26 31.19
CA PHE A 437 5.36 8.94 29.94
C PHE A 437 4.17 9.73 29.37
N ASN A 438 2.96 9.18 29.43
CA ASN A 438 1.73 9.89 29.05
C ASN A 438 1.47 11.11 29.95
N ASN A 439 1.75 10.99 31.26
CA ASN A 439 1.59 12.10 32.21
C ASN A 439 2.66 13.21 32.08
N CYS A 440 3.81 12.92 31.47
CA CYS A 440 4.83 13.94 31.19
C CYS A 440 4.49 14.82 29.99
N TYR A 441 3.65 14.34 29.06
CA TYR A 441 3.12 15.16 27.96
C TYR A 441 1.98 16.09 28.42
N GLU A 442 1.19 15.71 29.42
CA GLU A 442 0.11 16.56 29.96
C GLU A 442 0.61 17.79 30.76
N LYS A 443 1.89 17.83 31.16
CA LYS A 443 2.42 18.92 31.99
C LYS A 443 3.10 20.06 31.24
N ASN A 444 3.21 20.00 29.91
CA ASN A 444 3.89 21.04 29.12
C ASN A 444 2.98 21.81 28.16
N ASP A 445 1.68 21.51 28.09
CA ASP A 445 0.72 22.23 27.24
C ASP A 445 -0.27 23.05 28.08
N ASP A 446 0.20 24.18 28.63
CA ASP A 446 -0.67 25.29 29.04
C ASP A 446 -1.11 26.09 27.80
N ILE A 447 -1.74 25.44 26.81
CA ILE A 447 -2.52 26.12 25.75
C ILE A 447 -3.75 25.25 25.41
N ASN A 448 -4.93 25.76 25.79
CA ASN A 448 -6.27 25.28 25.43
C ASN A 448 -6.37 24.67 24.01
N THR A 449 -6.45 23.35 23.92
CA THR A 449 -7.27 22.64 22.91
C THR A 449 -7.71 21.28 23.46
N ASN A 450 -9.03 21.03 23.47
CA ASN A 450 -9.63 19.76 23.87
C ASN A 450 -9.44 18.71 22.78
N SER A 451 -8.43 17.85 22.90
CA SER A 451 -8.40 16.49 22.31
C SER A 451 -7.24 15.70 22.92
N SER A 452 -7.46 15.09 24.08
CA SER A 452 -6.52 14.17 24.71
C SER A 452 -6.72 12.75 24.15
N GLU A 453 -5.88 12.37 23.18
CA GLU A 453 -5.88 11.03 22.58
C GLU A 453 -4.85 10.13 23.28
N SER A 454 -5.31 9.01 23.84
CA SER A 454 -4.46 8.01 24.49
C SER A 454 -4.29 6.77 23.61
N LEU A 455 -3.05 6.42 23.28
CA LEU A 455 -2.68 5.16 22.63
C LEU A 455 -2.89 4.00 23.62
N GLN A 456 -3.92 3.18 23.41
CA GLN A 456 -4.12 1.94 24.17
C GLN A 456 -3.47 0.75 23.45
N ILE A 457 -2.45 0.17 24.07
CA ILE A 457 -1.90 -1.14 23.68
C ILE A 457 -2.84 -2.21 24.25
N VAL A 458 -3.65 -2.84 23.41
CA VAL A 458 -4.66 -3.82 23.81
C VAL A 458 -4.05 -5.24 23.83
N LYS A 459 -4.35 -6.00 24.90
CA LYS A 459 -4.05 -7.42 24.99
C LYS A 459 -4.91 -8.18 23.96
N PHE A 460 -4.29 -8.94 23.05
CA PHE A 460 -5.07 -9.86 22.20
C PHE A 460 -5.62 -10.98 23.09
N SER A 461 -6.89 -10.91 23.47
CA SER A 461 -7.60 -12.05 24.04
C SER A 461 -7.92 -13.03 22.92
N GLU A 462 -7.70 -14.33 23.16
CA GLU A 462 -8.19 -15.41 22.31
C GLU A 462 -9.68 -15.18 22.01
N GLN A 463 -10.03 -15.04 20.74
CA GLN A 463 -11.42 -15.14 20.31
C GLN A 463 -11.86 -16.57 20.60
N LYS A 464 -12.56 -16.77 21.72
CA LYS A 464 -13.38 -17.97 21.92
C LYS A 464 -14.42 -18.00 20.81
N ASN A 465 -14.54 -19.16 20.16
CA ASN A 465 -15.62 -19.48 19.22
C ASN A 465 -16.96 -19.03 19.80
N SER A 466 -17.67 -18.20 19.05
CA SER A 466 -19.02 -17.73 19.37
C SER A 466 -20.04 -18.82 19.03
N ASP A 467 -20.11 -19.87 19.87
CA ASP A 467 -21.25 -20.82 19.87
C ASP A 467 -21.93 -20.94 21.26
N ASP A 468 -21.43 -20.27 22.31
CA ASP A 468 -21.92 -20.45 23.70
C ASP A 468 -22.77 -19.30 24.27
N TYR A 469 -23.35 -18.42 23.43
CA TYR A 469 -24.16 -17.27 23.92
C TYR A 469 -25.68 -17.36 23.69
N TYR A 470 -26.23 -18.55 23.43
CA TYR A 470 -27.68 -18.71 23.15
C TYR A 470 -28.51 -19.53 24.16
N GLU A 471 -28.02 -19.84 25.38
CA GLU A 471 -28.83 -20.59 26.37
C GLU A 471 -29.31 -19.83 27.62
N GLU A 472 -28.95 -18.56 27.85
CA GLU A 472 -29.31 -17.88 29.12
C GLU A 472 -30.39 -16.78 29.04
N SER A 473 -31.18 -16.70 27.96
CA SER A 473 -32.26 -15.69 27.84
C SER A 473 -33.68 -16.23 27.67
N ASN A 474 -33.94 -17.50 28.00
CA ASN A 474 -35.29 -18.11 27.92
C ASN A 474 -35.94 -18.45 29.29
N ASN A 475 -35.40 -17.99 30.41
CA ASN A 475 -36.00 -18.18 31.73
C ASN A 475 -36.37 -16.85 32.39
N MET A 476 -37.34 -16.14 31.83
CA MET A 476 -38.21 -15.21 32.58
C MET A 476 -39.29 -14.69 31.62
N ILE A 477 -40.46 -15.32 31.64
CA ILE A 477 -41.81 -14.75 31.52
C ILE A 477 -42.75 -15.96 31.56
N ASN A 478 -43.29 -16.25 32.74
CA ASN A 478 -44.40 -17.18 32.92
C ASN A 478 -45.19 -16.75 34.16
N VAL A 479 -46.14 -15.82 33.98
CA VAL A 479 -47.27 -15.62 34.91
C VAL A 479 -48.49 -15.16 34.11
N GLU A 480 -49.46 -16.08 34.02
CA GLU A 480 -50.92 -15.89 33.95
C GLU A 480 -51.55 -15.14 32.78
N SER A 481 -52.20 -15.90 31.89
CA SER A 481 -53.42 -15.46 31.21
C SER A 481 -54.54 -16.48 31.42
N SER A 482 -55.61 -15.99 32.03
CA SER A 482 -56.86 -16.69 32.28
C SER A 482 -57.66 -16.85 30.99
N GLU A 483 -58.18 -18.06 30.79
CA GLU A 483 -59.09 -18.41 29.72
C GLU A 483 -60.40 -17.61 29.80
N SER A 484 -60.79 -17.00 28.68
CA SER A 484 -62.20 -16.69 28.42
C SER A 484 -62.56 -17.18 27.02
N LYS A 485 -63.44 -18.18 27.01
CA LYS A 485 -64.14 -18.73 25.85
C LYS A 485 -65.05 -17.67 25.25
N TYR A 486 -65.01 -17.49 23.93
CA TYR A 486 -66.21 -17.15 23.16
C TYR A 486 -66.17 -17.82 21.79
N GLU A 487 -67.17 -18.66 21.58
CA GLU A 487 -67.58 -19.26 20.32
C GLU A 487 -68.08 -18.19 19.33
N ALA A 488 -67.90 -18.41 18.02
CA ALA A 488 -68.97 -18.20 17.05
C ALA A 488 -68.66 -18.89 15.70
N ASN A 489 -69.56 -19.80 15.35
CA ASN A 489 -69.78 -20.43 14.06
C ASN A 489 -69.81 -19.45 12.87
N LYS A 490 -69.10 -19.79 11.78
CA LYS A 490 -69.71 -20.07 10.46
C LYS A 490 -68.69 -20.60 9.46
#